data_AF-A0AB35U5H5-F1
#
_entry.id   AF-A0AB35U5H5-F1
#
_cell.length_a   1.000
_cell.length_b   1.000
_cell.length_c   1.000
_cell.angle_alpha   90.00
_cell.angle_beta   90.00
_cell.angle_gamma   90.00
#
_symmetry.space_group_name_H-M   'P 1'
#
loop_
_entity.id
_entity.type
_entity.pdbx_description
1 polymer ?
#
loop_
_entity_poly.entity_id
_entity_poly.type
_entity_poly.pdbx_seq_one_letter_code
_entity_poly.pdbx_strand_id
1 'polypeptide(L)'
;MDWKTLPGYDEKYANISIKERKSFGGKVIDVLYGAKDENGNAAVPVAGKDDGHGEWFGIENEKGYVMFTLKHPASEGGEVEYGTSHGDHALEDMEADLAKKQALCKEINDLQPSEENAARVDELKQAYAGVEDWGTAKDAEYNEWFNRKADEFEKNKNVIAENTKAKQELVDEAAKLADAQEWKAGQAKLRELEDKWDELGSAGAADSALHTAFRDARRKFFAAKDEYFDNLDKMRAENKAKKEELVAKAQDAVKDIKSYKATGDLMNSLMDSWKAVKSAGHETDEALWKEFSAARQEFFTKRRAFYEERDAQRKESIDAKRALIEKAKEIATRNDYSRETTDEMKQLDVEWKKLGYSGKDENDRLWDEFKAAKDVFWNGKHDASQARFKSLIDRKDEQIRNMREQVNRLEERVYETDDFEEEQDLNRRAAQKKNIIENMKKDIEDLKSKLDD
;
A
#
# COMPACT_ATOMS: atom_id res chain seq x y z
N MET A 1 40.34 -70.18 -47.17
CA MET A 1 40.63 -71.47 -47.83
C MET A 1 40.75 -72.51 -46.72
N ASP A 2 40.05 -73.64 -46.81
CA ASP A 2 40.14 -74.69 -45.80
C ASP A 2 41.39 -75.55 -46.04
N TRP A 3 42.27 -75.65 -45.05
CA TRP A 3 43.51 -76.41 -45.11
C TRP A 3 43.27 -77.90 -45.33
N LYS A 4 42.08 -78.42 -44.98
CA LYS A 4 41.68 -79.81 -45.24
C LYS A 4 41.52 -80.15 -46.71
N THR A 5 41.46 -79.13 -47.57
CA THR A 5 41.34 -79.28 -49.04
C THR A 5 42.65 -79.10 -49.78
N LEU A 6 43.77 -78.92 -49.06
CA LEU A 6 45.07 -78.70 -49.68
C LEU A 6 45.58 -79.97 -50.40
N PRO A 7 46.15 -79.85 -51.61
CA PRO A 7 46.87 -80.94 -52.26
C PRO A 7 47.96 -81.49 -51.34
N GLY A 8 48.10 -82.82 -51.26
CA GLY A 8 49.13 -83.45 -50.42
C GLY A 8 48.85 -83.44 -48.91
N TYR A 9 47.72 -82.87 -48.46
CA TYR A 9 47.28 -82.97 -47.08
C TYR A 9 46.72 -84.38 -46.76
N ASP A 10 47.26 -85.00 -45.73
CA ASP A 10 46.76 -86.23 -45.12
C ASP A 10 46.78 -86.04 -43.60
N GLU A 11 45.62 -86.14 -42.95
CA GLU A 11 45.45 -85.95 -41.51
C GLU A 11 46.39 -86.84 -40.67
N LYS A 12 46.75 -88.02 -41.19
CA LYS A 12 47.69 -88.92 -40.51
C LYS A 12 49.13 -88.40 -40.50
N TYR A 13 49.49 -87.57 -41.48
CA TYR A 13 50.84 -87.04 -41.69
C TYR A 13 50.88 -85.51 -41.59
N ALA A 14 49.90 -84.90 -40.94
CA ALA A 14 49.88 -83.46 -40.66
C ALA A 14 50.15 -83.19 -39.18
N ASN A 15 50.75 -82.04 -38.89
CA ASN A 15 50.92 -81.54 -37.53
C ASN A 15 50.11 -80.26 -37.38
N ILE A 16 49.03 -80.32 -36.59
CA ILE A 16 48.04 -79.24 -36.45
C ILE A 16 48.17 -78.62 -35.05
N SER A 17 48.46 -77.32 -34.98
CA SER A 17 48.44 -76.53 -33.76
C SER A 17 47.26 -75.58 -33.77
N ILE A 18 46.38 -75.70 -32.78
CA ILE A 18 45.24 -74.80 -32.58
C ILE A 18 45.43 -74.09 -31.24
N LYS A 19 45.48 -72.76 -31.27
CA LYS A 19 45.64 -71.92 -30.07
C LYS A 19 44.51 -70.92 -29.97
N GLU A 20 43.78 -70.94 -28.87
CA GLU A 20 42.80 -69.92 -28.55
C GLU A 20 43.50 -68.57 -28.29
N ARG A 21 42.97 -67.51 -28.90
CA ARG A 21 43.45 -66.14 -28.73
C ARG A 21 42.32 -65.24 -28.24
N LYS A 22 42.49 -64.73 -27.02
CA LYS A 22 41.52 -63.82 -26.39
C LYS A 22 41.49 -62.44 -27.05
N SER A 23 42.58 -62.03 -27.71
CA SER A 23 42.74 -60.76 -28.41
C SER A 23 41.66 -60.52 -29.46
N PHE A 24 41.31 -61.56 -30.24
CA PHE A 24 40.27 -61.50 -31.26
C PHE A 24 39.09 -62.45 -31.03
N GLY A 25 39.13 -63.24 -29.95
CA GLY A 25 38.03 -64.14 -29.56
C GLY A 25 37.86 -65.35 -30.48
N GLY A 26 38.94 -65.82 -31.10
CA GLY A 26 38.94 -66.98 -32.00
C GLY A 26 40.15 -67.88 -31.82
N LYS A 27 40.41 -68.74 -32.80
CA LYS A 27 41.55 -69.67 -32.75
C LYS A 27 42.53 -69.37 -33.88
N VAL A 28 43.82 -69.32 -33.54
CA VAL A 28 44.91 -69.36 -34.52
C VAL A 28 45.20 -70.82 -34.82
N ILE A 29 45.32 -71.13 -36.10
CA ILE A 29 45.51 -72.47 -36.61
C ILE A 29 46.75 -72.46 -37.48
N ASP A 30 47.67 -73.36 -37.16
CA ASP A 30 48.93 -73.59 -37.86
C ASP A 30 48.99 -75.07 -38.22
N VAL A 31 49.14 -75.38 -39.51
CA VAL A 31 49.09 -76.72 -40.06
C VAL A 31 50.32 -76.97 -40.91
N LEU A 32 51.19 -77.84 -40.41
CA LEU A 32 52.33 -78.34 -41.17
C LEU A 32 51.92 -79.61 -41.91
N TYR A 33 52.20 -79.70 -43.20
CA TYR A 33 51.78 -80.82 -44.06
C TYR A 33 52.78 -81.13 -45.18
N GLY A 34 52.67 -82.32 -45.78
CA GLY A 34 53.40 -82.65 -47.01
C GLY A 34 54.92 -82.89 -46.87
N ALA A 35 55.44 -83.08 -45.65
CA ALA A 35 56.84 -83.49 -45.46
C ALA A 35 57.11 -84.87 -46.07
N LYS A 36 58.33 -85.06 -46.57
CA LYS A 36 58.79 -86.36 -47.11
C LYS A 36 60.10 -86.79 -46.45
N ASP A 37 60.24 -88.10 -46.22
CA ASP A 37 61.49 -88.69 -45.75
C ASP A 37 62.55 -88.75 -46.86
N GLU A 38 63.77 -89.19 -46.52
CA GLU A 38 64.89 -89.34 -47.45
C GLU A 38 64.59 -90.30 -48.62
N ASN A 39 63.53 -91.12 -48.51
CA ASN A 39 63.09 -92.08 -49.53
C ASN A 39 61.88 -91.55 -50.35
N GLY A 40 61.40 -90.33 -50.08
CA GLY A 40 60.27 -89.72 -50.76
C GLY A 40 58.89 -90.17 -50.24
N ASN A 41 58.81 -90.91 -49.13
CA ASN A 41 57.55 -91.31 -48.49
C ASN A 41 57.00 -90.18 -47.61
N ALA A 42 55.68 -90.14 -47.42
CA ALA A 42 55.03 -89.18 -46.53
C ALA A 42 55.54 -89.34 -45.09
N ALA A 43 55.96 -88.23 -44.48
CA ALA A 43 56.44 -88.16 -43.10
C ALA A 43 55.64 -87.12 -42.33
N VAL A 44 55.59 -87.25 -40.99
CA VAL A 44 54.97 -86.25 -40.13
C VAL A 44 55.93 -85.05 -39.99
N PRO A 45 55.51 -83.82 -40.38
CA PRO A 45 56.33 -82.62 -40.25
C PRO A 45 56.70 -82.31 -38.81
N VAL A 46 57.93 -81.84 -38.60
CA VAL A 46 58.42 -81.40 -37.30
C VAL A 46 58.47 -79.87 -37.24
N ALA A 47 57.71 -79.28 -36.33
CA ALA A 47 57.70 -77.85 -36.10
C ALA A 47 59.12 -77.31 -35.81
N GLY A 48 59.51 -76.23 -36.49
CA GLY A 48 60.83 -75.61 -36.36
C GLY A 48 61.97 -76.33 -37.08
N LYS A 49 61.68 -77.41 -37.83
CA LYS A 49 62.67 -78.12 -38.66
C LYS A 49 62.33 -77.94 -40.13
N ASP A 50 63.31 -77.57 -40.95
CA ASP A 50 63.14 -77.50 -42.41
C ASP A 50 63.24 -78.91 -43.02
N ASP A 51 62.15 -79.68 -42.92
CA ASP A 51 62.01 -81.01 -43.52
C ASP A 51 61.24 -80.99 -44.86
N GLY A 52 61.14 -79.80 -45.47
CA GLY A 52 60.46 -79.59 -46.75
C GLY A 52 58.93 -79.61 -46.66
N HIS A 53 58.34 -79.54 -45.47
CA HIS A 53 56.89 -79.36 -45.30
C HIS A 53 56.38 -78.04 -45.86
N GLY A 54 55.09 -78.04 -46.19
CA GLY A 54 54.28 -76.85 -46.34
C GLY A 54 53.66 -76.46 -45.00
N GLU A 55 53.28 -75.20 -44.88
CA GLU A 55 52.71 -74.59 -43.67
C GLU A 55 51.50 -73.74 -44.07
N TRP A 56 50.33 -74.09 -43.58
CA TRP A 56 49.14 -73.26 -43.67
C TRP A 56 48.94 -72.56 -42.32
N PHE A 57 48.83 -71.25 -42.34
CA PHE A 57 48.59 -70.45 -41.15
C PHE A 57 47.37 -69.57 -41.35
N GLY A 58 46.50 -69.51 -40.35
CA GLY A 58 45.28 -68.73 -40.43
C GLY A 58 44.51 -68.67 -39.13
N ILE A 59 43.29 -68.15 -39.21
CA ILE A 59 42.39 -68.03 -38.07
C ILE A 59 41.04 -68.69 -38.36
N GLU A 60 40.42 -69.17 -37.29
CA GLU A 60 39.00 -69.50 -37.27
C GLU A 60 38.21 -68.25 -36.86
N ASN A 61 37.26 -67.84 -37.71
CA ASN A 61 36.26 -66.83 -37.41
C ASN A 61 34.84 -67.41 -37.59
N GLU A 62 33.82 -66.59 -37.36
CA GLU A 62 32.42 -67.03 -37.44
C GLU A 62 31.99 -67.52 -38.84
N LYS A 63 32.75 -67.16 -39.89
CA LYS A 63 32.49 -67.52 -41.28
C LYS A 63 33.35 -68.71 -41.76
N GLY A 64 34.15 -69.32 -40.87
CA GLY A 64 35.00 -70.48 -41.17
C GLY A 64 36.49 -70.17 -40.99
N TYR A 65 37.34 -70.64 -41.92
CA TYR A 65 38.79 -70.47 -41.85
C TYR A 65 39.28 -69.39 -42.82
N VAL A 66 39.94 -68.38 -42.26
CA VAL A 66 40.66 -67.35 -43.03
C VAL A 66 42.13 -67.74 -43.05
N MET A 67 42.65 -68.02 -44.24
CA MET A 67 44.06 -68.29 -44.45
C MET A 67 44.81 -66.97 -44.49
N PHE A 68 45.91 -66.88 -43.77
CA PHE A 68 46.83 -65.74 -43.77
C PHE A 68 48.05 -66.04 -44.65
N THR A 69 48.70 -67.18 -44.43
CA THR A 69 49.81 -67.65 -45.26
C THR A 69 49.63 -69.14 -45.61
N LEU A 70 50.10 -69.51 -46.78
CA LEU A 70 50.21 -70.90 -47.24
C LEU A 70 51.57 -71.08 -47.92
N LYS A 71 52.50 -71.74 -47.25
CA LYS A 71 53.74 -72.23 -47.84
C LYS A 71 53.49 -73.61 -48.41
N HIS A 72 53.71 -73.80 -49.70
CA HIS A 72 53.65 -75.11 -50.33
C HIS A 72 54.84 -75.99 -49.90
N PRO A 73 54.68 -77.32 -49.79
CA PRO A 73 55.80 -78.22 -49.53
C PRO A 73 56.88 -78.09 -50.61
N ALA A 74 58.13 -78.43 -50.26
CA ALA A 74 59.24 -78.43 -51.21
C ALA A 74 58.98 -79.35 -52.42
N SER A 75 58.18 -80.42 -52.24
CA SER A 75 57.76 -81.29 -53.34
C SER A 75 56.77 -80.64 -54.32
N GLU A 76 56.14 -79.54 -53.94
CA GLU A 76 55.18 -78.76 -54.73
C GLU A 76 55.75 -77.41 -55.20
N GLY A 77 57.05 -77.16 -54.97
CA GLY A 77 57.75 -75.95 -55.44
C GLY A 77 58.13 -74.97 -54.35
N GLY A 78 57.59 -75.11 -53.13
CA GLY A 78 58.01 -74.27 -51.98
C GLY A 78 57.50 -72.82 -52.00
N GLU A 79 56.59 -72.48 -52.91
CA GLU A 79 56.05 -71.12 -53.04
C GLU A 79 55.19 -70.73 -51.83
N VAL A 80 55.17 -69.45 -51.48
CA VAL A 80 54.33 -68.91 -50.41
C VAL A 80 53.22 -68.07 -51.01
N GLU A 81 51.98 -68.48 -50.75
CA GLU A 81 50.77 -67.72 -51.06
C GLU A 81 50.30 -66.96 -49.81
N TYR A 82 49.79 -65.75 -50.03
CA TYR A 82 49.21 -64.92 -48.98
C TYR A 82 47.71 -64.82 -49.17
N GLY A 83 46.96 -65.14 -48.12
CA GLY A 83 45.51 -65.09 -48.13
C GLY A 83 44.94 -63.71 -47.82
N THR A 84 45.80 -62.76 -47.42
CA THR A 84 45.44 -61.37 -47.13
C THR A 84 46.47 -60.40 -47.72
N SER A 85 46.13 -59.12 -47.81
CA SER A 85 47.05 -58.04 -48.22
C SER A 85 48.18 -57.74 -47.22
N HIS A 86 48.18 -58.39 -46.05
CA HIS A 86 49.08 -58.09 -44.93
C HIS A 86 50.31 -58.99 -44.88
N GLY A 87 50.39 -59.99 -45.76
CA GLY A 87 51.52 -60.90 -45.81
C GLY A 87 51.67 -61.70 -44.51
N ASP A 88 52.93 -61.87 -44.08
CA ASP A 88 53.29 -62.61 -42.85
C ASP A 88 52.79 -61.94 -41.56
N HIS A 89 52.48 -60.65 -41.59
CA HIS A 89 52.11 -59.85 -40.42
C HIS A 89 50.60 -59.79 -40.16
N ALA A 90 49.79 -60.53 -40.92
CA ALA A 90 48.32 -60.45 -40.86
C ALA A 90 47.73 -60.63 -39.45
N LEU A 91 48.30 -61.53 -38.62
CA LEU A 91 47.86 -61.71 -37.24
C LEU A 91 48.20 -60.51 -36.35
N GLU A 92 49.40 -59.94 -36.52
CA GLU A 92 49.90 -58.83 -35.71
C GLU A 92 49.17 -57.53 -36.06
N ASP A 93 48.91 -57.30 -37.36
CA ASP A 93 48.12 -56.18 -37.86
C ASP A 93 46.67 -56.26 -37.37
N MET A 94 46.05 -57.44 -37.43
CA MET A 94 44.70 -57.67 -36.90
C MET A 94 44.61 -57.39 -35.40
N GLU A 95 45.55 -57.92 -34.60
CA GLU A 95 45.56 -57.67 -33.16
C GLU A 95 45.80 -56.18 -32.84
N ALA A 96 46.63 -55.49 -33.63
CA ALA A 96 46.85 -54.05 -33.50
C ALA A 96 45.60 -53.24 -33.84
N ASP A 97 44.85 -53.61 -34.88
CA ASP A 97 43.60 -52.95 -35.27
C ASP A 97 42.48 -53.17 -34.25
N LEU A 98 42.36 -54.37 -33.69
CA LEU A 98 41.43 -54.64 -32.59
C LEU A 98 41.79 -53.84 -31.34
N ALA A 99 43.08 -53.69 -31.01
CA ALA A 99 43.52 -52.83 -29.92
C ALA A 99 43.17 -51.35 -30.17
N LYS A 100 43.29 -50.86 -31.41
CA LYS A 100 42.85 -49.51 -31.81
C LYS A 100 41.33 -49.36 -31.65
N LYS A 101 40.52 -50.30 -32.16
CA LYS A 101 39.06 -50.30 -31.98
C LYS A 101 38.69 -50.24 -30.50
N GLN A 102 39.32 -51.07 -29.67
CA GLN A 102 39.10 -51.07 -28.23
C GLN A 102 39.43 -49.70 -27.59
N ALA A 103 40.54 -49.06 -28.00
CA ALA A 103 40.92 -47.74 -27.50
C ALA A 103 39.90 -46.66 -27.89
N LEU A 104 39.43 -46.66 -29.13
CA LEU A 104 38.40 -45.74 -29.63
C LEU A 104 37.07 -45.92 -28.89
N CYS A 105 36.67 -47.17 -28.61
CA CYS A 105 35.47 -47.47 -27.82
C CYS A 105 35.57 -46.96 -26.37
N LYS A 106 36.75 -47.03 -25.75
CA LYS A 106 36.98 -46.45 -24.43
C LYS A 106 36.87 -44.92 -24.48
N GLU A 107 37.48 -44.31 -25.49
CA GLU A 107 37.48 -42.87 -25.62
C GLU A 107 36.06 -42.31 -25.79
N ILE A 108 35.26 -42.88 -26.71
CA ILE A 108 33.86 -42.44 -26.90
C ILE A 108 33.00 -42.68 -25.65
N ASN A 109 33.30 -43.72 -24.87
CA ASN A 109 32.59 -44.00 -23.62
C ASN A 109 32.84 -42.96 -22.53
N ASP A 110 34.04 -42.37 -22.50
CA ASP A 110 34.44 -41.43 -21.46
C ASP A 110 34.06 -39.97 -21.81
N LEU A 111 33.71 -39.71 -23.08
CA LEU A 111 33.26 -38.40 -23.53
C LEU A 111 31.92 -37.99 -22.90
N GLN A 112 31.91 -36.79 -22.32
CA GLN A 112 30.69 -36.21 -21.77
C GLN A 112 29.78 -35.69 -22.91
N PRO A 113 28.47 -35.99 -22.88
CA PRO A 113 27.52 -35.53 -23.87
C PRO A 113 27.41 -34.00 -23.85
N SER A 114 27.94 -33.35 -24.89
CA SER A 114 27.91 -31.90 -25.04
C SER A 114 28.12 -31.51 -26.51
N GLU A 115 27.73 -30.29 -26.87
CA GLU A 115 27.95 -29.77 -28.21
C GLU A 115 29.44 -29.58 -28.52
N GLU A 116 30.24 -29.19 -27.52
CA GLU A 116 31.70 -29.06 -27.65
C GLU A 116 32.37 -30.39 -28.02
N ASN A 117 31.88 -31.51 -27.46
CA ASN A 117 32.43 -32.84 -27.74
C ASN A 117 31.82 -33.50 -28.99
N ALA A 118 30.80 -32.91 -29.63
CA ALA A 118 30.15 -33.51 -30.80
C ALA A 118 31.15 -33.68 -31.97
N ALA A 119 31.99 -32.67 -32.20
CA ALA A 119 33.06 -32.75 -33.20
C ALA A 119 34.04 -33.88 -32.90
N ARG A 120 34.39 -34.09 -31.62
CA ARG A 120 35.28 -35.19 -31.22
C ARG A 120 34.64 -36.56 -31.47
N VAL A 121 33.34 -36.70 -31.25
CA VAL A 121 32.62 -37.94 -31.56
C VAL A 121 32.62 -38.22 -33.06
N ASP A 122 32.46 -37.20 -33.90
CA ASP A 122 32.53 -37.38 -35.36
C ASP A 122 33.93 -37.75 -35.84
N GLU A 123 34.98 -37.17 -35.24
CA GLU A 123 36.37 -37.61 -35.45
C GLU A 123 36.56 -39.08 -35.05
N LEU A 124 36.02 -39.49 -33.90
CA LEU A 124 36.11 -40.89 -33.44
C LEU A 124 35.37 -41.84 -34.36
N LYS A 125 34.20 -41.45 -34.90
CA LYS A 125 33.46 -42.25 -35.90
C LYS A 125 34.29 -42.43 -37.17
N GLN A 126 34.93 -41.38 -37.66
CA GLN A 126 35.80 -41.46 -38.84
C GLN A 126 37.03 -42.33 -38.57
N ALA A 127 37.67 -42.14 -37.41
CA ALA A 127 38.81 -42.97 -37.00
C ALA A 127 38.43 -44.44 -36.88
N TYR A 128 37.27 -44.74 -36.28
CA TYR A 128 36.76 -46.11 -36.10
C TYR A 128 36.41 -46.76 -37.44
N ALA A 129 35.74 -46.04 -38.34
CA ALA A 129 35.43 -46.53 -39.68
C ALA A 129 36.67 -46.74 -40.56
N GLY A 130 37.79 -46.08 -40.24
CA GLY A 130 39.07 -46.25 -40.90
C GLY A 130 39.90 -47.44 -40.39
N VAL A 131 39.48 -48.11 -39.31
CA VAL A 131 40.14 -49.34 -38.84
C VAL A 131 39.54 -50.55 -39.55
N GLU A 132 40.41 -51.43 -40.06
CA GLU A 132 39.99 -52.62 -40.80
C GLU A 132 39.09 -53.54 -39.96
N ASP A 133 38.09 -54.15 -40.61
CA ASP A 133 37.20 -55.13 -40.00
C ASP A 133 37.58 -56.53 -40.47
N TRP A 134 38.15 -57.29 -39.56
CA TRP A 134 38.65 -58.65 -39.80
C TRP A 134 37.55 -59.71 -39.69
N GLY A 135 36.32 -59.30 -39.36
CA GLY A 135 35.17 -60.19 -39.19
C GLY A 135 35.32 -61.15 -38.02
N THR A 136 36.05 -60.74 -36.98
CA THR A 136 36.26 -61.54 -35.77
C THR A 136 35.13 -61.34 -34.76
N ALA A 137 35.02 -62.22 -33.77
CA ALA A 137 34.04 -62.05 -32.69
C ALA A 137 34.25 -60.75 -31.91
N LYS A 138 35.52 -60.30 -31.77
CA LYS A 138 35.85 -59.03 -31.11
C LYS A 138 35.52 -57.81 -31.95
N ASP A 139 35.62 -57.88 -33.28
CA ASP A 139 35.11 -56.83 -34.16
C ASP A 139 33.62 -56.60 -33.94
N ALA A 140 32.83 -57.68 -33.91
CA ALA A 140 31.39 -57.59 -33.66
C ALA A 140 31.08 -56.94 -32.30
N GLU A 141 31.76 -57.37 -31.23
CA GLU A 141 31.61 -56.79 -29.88
C GLU A 141 31.95 -55.30 -29.85
N TYR A 142 33.05 -54.89 -30.48
CA TYR A 142 33.47 -53.49 -30.52
C TYR A 142 32.57 -52.64 -31.40
N ASN A 143 32.07 -53.17 -32.53
CA ASN A 143 31.13 -52.48 -33.40
C ASN A 143 29.82 -52.17 -32.67
N GLU A 144 29.26 -53.16 -31.96
CA GLU A 144 28.07 -52.95 -31.13
C GLU A 144 28.31 -51.96 -30.00
N TRP A 145 29.45 -52.08 -29.31
CA TRP A 145 29.79 -51.17 -28.21
C TRP A 145 29.95 -49.73 -28.69
N PHE A 146 30.72 -49.50 -29.77
CA PHE A 146 30.97 -48.19 -30.33
C PHE A 146 29.68 -47.53 -30.81
N ASN A 147 28.88 -48.24 -31.62
CA ASN A 147 27.62 -47.72 -32.15
C ASN A 147 26.65 -47.36 -31.03
N ARG A 148 26.50 -48.25 -30.03
CA ARG A 148 25.65 -47.96 -28.86
C ARG A 148 26.12 -46.70 -28.12
N LYS A 149 27.43 -46.52 -27.94
CA LYS A 149 27.96 -45.35 -27.23
C LYS A 149 27.82 -44.06 -28.03
N ALA A 150 27.99 -44.12 -29.35
CA ALA A 150 27.72 -43.00 -30.24
C ALA A 150 26.24 -42.59 -30.20
N ASP A 151 25.33 -43.56 -30.23
CA ASP A 151 23.88 -43.31 -30.16
C ASP A 151 23.47 -42.76 -28.78
N GLU A 152 24.00 -43.34 -27.69
CA GLU A 152 23.79 -42.84 -26.32
C GLU A 152 24.29 -41.40 -26.16
N PHE A 153 25.47 -41.09 -26.71
CA PHE A 153 26.03 -39.74 -26.67
C PHE A 153 25.09 -38.75 -27.37
N GLU A 154 24.65 -39.07 -28.59
CA GLU A 154 23.80 -38.17 -29.37
C GLU A 154 22.44 -37.96 -28.70
N LYS A 155 21.83 -39.04 -28.17
CA LYS A 155 20.58 -38.96 -27.42
C LYS A 155 20.72 -38.09 -26.18
N ASN A 156 21.75 -38.32 -25.37
CA ASN A 156 21.97 -37.58 -24.13
C ASN A 156 22.32 -36.11 -24.39
N LYS A 157 23.11 -35.83 -25.44
CA LYS A 157 23.42 -34.46 -25.88
C LYS A 157 22.14 -33.69 -26.21
N ASN A 158 21.24 -34.31 -26.99
CA ASN A 158 19.98 -33.68 -27.37
C ASN A 158 19.06 -33.45 -26.17
N VAL A 159 18.95 -34.42 -25.24
CA VAL A 159 18.20 -34.25 -23.98
C VAL A 159 18.77 -33.11 -23.12
N ILE A 160 20.10 -33.01 -23.01
CA ILE A 160 20.75 -31.91 -22.27
C ILE A 160 20.47 -30.57 -22.94
N ALA A 161 20.51 -30.50 -24.28
CA ALA A 161 20.19 -29.27 -25.02
C ALA A 161 18.73 -28.83 -24.82
N GLU A 162 17.78 -29.77 -24.89
CA GLU A 162 16.36 -29.51 -24.61
C GLU A 162 16.13 -29.05 -23.17
N ASN A 163 16.72 -29.74 -22.18
CA ASN A 163 16.64 -29.36 -20.78
C ASN A 163 17.27 -27.98 -20.53
N THR A 164 18.40 -27.66 -21.18
CA THR A 164 19.06 -26.36 -21.08
C THR A 164 18.12 -25.26 -21.56
N LYS A 165 17.48 -25.45 -22.71
CA LYS A 165 16.51 -24.51 -23.26
C LYS A 165 15.30 -24.35 -22.34
N ALA A 166 14.70 -25.46 -21.88
CA ALA A 166 13.55 -25.42 -20.98
C ALA A 166 13.88 -24.73 -19.64
N LYS A 167 15.04 -25.03 -19.04
CA LYS A 167 15.49 -24.36 -17.81
C LYS A 167 15.77 -22.88 -18.02
N GLN A 168 16.31 -22.48 -19.17
CA GLN A 168 16.46 -21.06 -19.52
C GLN A 168 15.11 -20.35 -19.61
N GLU A 169 14.10 -20.97 -20.24
CA GLU A 169 12.75 -20.40 -20.31
C GLU A 169 12.13 -20.23 -18.91
N LEU A 170 12.34 -21.18 -17.99
CA LEU A 170 11.89 -21.06 -16.59
C LEU A 170 12.60 -19.91 -15.85
N VAL A 171 13.90 -19.72 -16.08
CA VAL A 171 14.67 -18.59 -15.53
C VAL A 171 14.12 -17.26 -16.04
N ASP A 172 13.83 -17.16 -17.34
CA ASP A 172 13.31 -15.95 -17.95
C ASP A 172 11.90 -15.60 -17.43
N GLU A 173 11.04 -16.60 -17.24
CA GLU A 173 9.74 -16.42 -16.60
C GLU A 173 9.89 -15.97 -15.13
N ALA A 174 10.77 -16.60 -14.35
CA ALA A 174 11.04 -16.20 -12.98
C ALA A 174 11.58 -14.77 -12.88
N ALA A 175 12.46 -14.37 -13.82
CA ALA A 175 13.00 -13.02 -13.90
C ALA A 175 11.92 -11.96 -14.16
N LYS A 176 10.94 -12.24 -15.03
CA LYS A 176 9.78 -11.35 -15.26
C LYS A 176 8.92 -11.19 -14.02
N LEU A 177 8.76 -12.26 -13.24
CA LEU A 177 8.01 -12.22 -11.97
C LEU A 177 8.72 -11.43 -10.89
N ALA A 178 10.05 -11.33 -10.95
CA ALA A 178 10.85 -10.65 -9.93
C ALA A 178 10.49 -9.16 -9.76
N ASP A 179 9.93 -8.53 -10.80
CA ASP A 179 9.49 -7.12 -10.78
C ASP A 179 7.96 -6.97 -10.66
N ALA A 180 7.21 -8.08 -10.59
CA ALA A 180 5.75 -8.06 -10.50
C ALA A 180 5.27 -7.75 -9.07
N GLN A 181 4.32 -6.83 -8.94
CA GLN A 181 3.71 -6.46 -7.65
C GLN A 181 2.49 -7.34 -7.27
N GLU A 182 2.14 -8.30 -8.12
CA GLU A 182 1.07 -9.29 -7.87
C GLU A 182 1.58 -10.43 -6.98
N TRP A 183 1.80 -10.15 -5.69
CA TRP A 183 2.53 -11.04 -4.77
C TRP A 183 1.94 -12.46 -4.67
N LYS A 184 0.61 -12.59 -4.62
CA LYS A 184 -0.04 -13.90 -4.45
C LYS A 184 0.05 -14.74 -5.72
N ALA A 185 -0.23 -14.14 -6.88
CA ALA A 185 -0.14 -14.81 -8.17
C ALA A 185 1.31 -15.12 -8.54
N GLY A 186 2.23 -14.18 -8.31
CA GLY A 186 3.66 -14.35 -8.53
C GLY A 186 4.25 -15.48 -7.67
N GLN A 187 3.87 -15.57 -6.39
CA GLN A 187 4.29 -16.69 -5.53
C GLN A 187 3.78 -18.05 -6.03
N ALA A 188 2.51 -18.12 -6.45
CA ALA A 188 1.95 -19.35 -7.00
C ALA A 188 2.67 -19.76 -8.31
N LYS A 189 2.95 -18.79 -9.18
CA LYS A 189 3.66 -19.03 -10.43
C LYS A 189 5.11 -19.46 -10.20
N LEU A 190 5.84 -18.81 -9.28
CA LEU A 190 7.21 -19.22 -8.93
C LEU A 190 7.26 -20.66 -8.39
N ARG A 191 6.23 -21.09 -7.65
CA ARG A 191 6.13 -22.48 -7.20
C ARG A 191 5.89 -23.45 -8.36
N GLU A 192 5.00 -23.11 -9.30
CA GLU A 192 4.79 -23.89 -10.52
C GLU A 192 6.10 -24.02 -11.34
N LEU A 193 6.90 -22.95 -11.40
CA LEU A 193 8.20 -22.97 -12.09
C LEU A 193 9.23 -23.84 -11.34
N GLU A 194 9.21 -23.85 -10.00
CA GLU A 194 10.05 -24.72 -9.17
C GLU A 194 9.67 -26.20 -9.36
N ASP A 195 8.38 -26.53 -9.36
CA ASP A 195 7.90 -27.89 -9.61
C ASP A 195 8.33 -28.36 -11.02
N LYS A 196 8.20 -27.51 -12.05
CA LYS A 196 8.69 -27.81 -13.42
C LYS A 196 10.21 -27.94 -13.48
N TRP A 197 10.94 -27.15 -12.70
CA TRP A 197 12.40 -27.22 -12.65
C TRP A 197 12.87 -28.58 -12.11
N ASP A 198 12.20 -29.10 -11.08
CA ASP A 198 12.52 -30.39 -10.44
C ASP A 198 12.14 -31.59 -11.33
N GLU A 199 11.13 -31.44 -12.19
CA GLU A 199 10.77 -32.44 -13.20
C GLU A 199 11.80 -32.53 -14.35
N LEU A 200 12.55 -31.45 -14.61
CA LEU A 200 13.54 -31.41 -15.68
C LEU A 200 14.85 -32.11 -15.27
N GLY A 201 15.41 -32.86 -16.21
CA GLY A 201 16.72 -33.49 -16.03
C GLY A 201 17.88 -32.50 -15.99
N SER A 202 19.11 -33.01 -15.95
CA SER A 202 20.32 -32.16 -15.96
C SER A 202 20.45 -31.36 -17.26
N ALA A 203 20.84 -30.09 -17.13
CA ALA A 203 21.28 -29.23 -18.23
C ALA A 203 22.82 -29.25 -18.42
N GLY A 204 23.50 -30.28 -17.92
CA GLY A 204 24.95 -30.43 -18.03
C GLY A 204 25.69 -29.26 -17.36
N ALA A 205 26.68 -28.69 -18.06
CA ALA A 205 27.51 -27.61 -17.54
C ALA A 205 26.73 -26.32 -17.20
N ALA A 206 25.62 -26.06 -17.90
CA ALA A 206 24.81 -24.85 -17.70
C ALA A 206 23.95 -24.92 -16.42
N ASP A 207 23.75 -26.10 -15.84
CA ASP A 207 22.78 -26.35 -14.77
C ASP A 207 23.03 -25.48 -13.53
N SER A 208 24.30 -25.36 -13.09
CA SER A 208 24.67 -24.55 -11.92
C SER A 208 24.40 -23.06 -12.13
N ALA A 209 24.70 -22.54 -13.32
CA ALA A 209 24.49 -21.13 -13.66
C ALA A 209 22.99 -20.81 -13.74
N LEU A 210 22.22 -21.67 -14.43
CA LEU A 210 20.77 -21.51 -14.55
C LEU A 210 20.07 -21.64 -13.19
N HIS A 211 20.47 -22.60 -12.35
CA HIS A 211 19.92 -22.76 -11.01
C HIS A 211 20.21 -21.54 -10.12
N THR A 212 21.40 -20.95 -10.25
CA THR A 212 21.75 -19.72 -9.53
C THR A 212 20.89 -18.55 -10.01
N ALA A 213 20.75 -18.37 -11.32
CA ALA A 213 19.90 -17.32 -11.89
C ALA A 213 18.42 -17.46 -11.46
N PHE A 214 17.89 -18.68 -11.45
CA PHE A 214 16.52 -18.97 -10.98
C PHE A 214 16.34 -18.59 -9.51
N ARG A 215 17.29 -19.01 -8.64
CA ARG A 215 17.25 -18.67 -7.22
C ARG A 215 17.38 -17.17 -6.96
N ASP A 216 18.21 -16.47 -7.72
CA ASP A 216 18.37 -15.03 -7.60
C ASP A 216 17.08 -14.28 -8.00
N ALA A 217 16.42 -14.68 -9.09
CA ALA A 217 15.12 -14.13 -9.48
C ALA A 217 14.07 -14.33 -8.38
N ARG A 218 13.99 -15.54 -7.80
CA ARG A 218 13.11 -15.84 -6.67
C ARG A 218 13.44 -15.00 -5.44
N ARG A 219 14.73 -14.88 -5.09
CA ARG A 219 15.19 -14.06 -3.96
C ARG A 219 14.79 -12.60 -4.14
N LYS A 220 14.97 -12.05 -5.35
CA LYS A 220 14.59 -10.67 -5.68
C LYS A 220 13.08 -10.45 -5.49
N PHE A 221 12.24 -11.37 -5.95
CA PHE A 221 10.79 -11.30 -5.75
C PHE A 221 10.40 -11.26 -4.28
N PHE A 222 10.92 -12.21 -3.47
CA PHE A 222 10.57 -12.26 -2.04
C PHE A 222 11.15 -11.08 -1.27
N ALA A 223 12.35 -10.61 -1.60
CA ALA A 223 12.91 -9.40 -0.99
C ALA A 223 12.04 -8.16 -1.29
N ALA A 224 11.59 -7.99 -2.54
CA ALA A 224 10.70 -6.89 -2.91
C ALA A 224 9.33 -6.99 -2.22
N LYS A 225 8.81 -8.21 -2.06
CA LYS A 225 7.57 -8.48 -1.30
C LYS A 225 7.73 -8.07 0.16
N ASP A 226 8.78 -8.55 0.81
CA ASP A 226 9.03 -8.30 2.23
C ASP A 226 9.24 -6.80 2.45
N GLU A 227 10.02 -6.13 1.60
CA GLU A 227 10.21 -4.67 1.64
C GLU A 227 8.89 -3.90 1.47
N TYR A 228 8.01 -4.34 0.55
CA TYR A 228 6.71 -3.72 0.35
C TYR A 228 5.83 -3.82 1.60
N PHE A 229 5.74 -4.99 2.22
CA PHE A 229 4.94 -5.19 3.43
C PHE A 229 5.55 -4.49 4.65
N ASP A 230 6.87 -4.51 4.80
CA ASP A 230 7.58 -3.76 5.85
C ASP A 230 7.33 -2.25 5.74
N ASN A 231 7.39 -1.69 4.52
CA ASN A 231 7.09 -0.28 4.28
C ASN A 231 5.61 0.04 4.53
N LEU A 232 4.70 -0.86 4.15
CA LEU A 232 3.27 -0.71 4.42
C LEU A 232 2.98 -0.72 5.92
N ASP A 233 3.62 -1.61 6.68
CA ASP A 233 3.45 -1.71 8.13
C ASP A 233 4.09 -0.54 8.87
N LYS A 234 5.27 -0.06 8.43
CA LYS A 234 5.84 1.22 8.92
C LYS A 234 4.89 2.39 8.65
N MET A 235 4.35 2.52 7.45
CA MET A 235 3.39 3.58 7.11
C MET A 235 2.14 3.49 7.99
N ARG A 236 1.62 2.28 8.23
CA ARG A 236 0.46 2.07 9.11
C ARG A 236 0.79 2.43 10.56
N ALA A 237 1.96 2.07 11.07
CA ALA A 237 2.40 2.43 12.42
C ALA A 237 2.54 3.97 12.59
N GLU A 238 3.13 4.65 11.60
CA GLU A 238 3.20 6.12 11.61
C GLU A 238 1.83 6.78 11.55
N ASN A 239 0.92 6.26 10.70
CA ASN A 239 -0.45 6.76 10.62
C ASN A 239 -1.23 6.50 11.92
N LYS A 240 -1.01 5.35 12.56
CA LYS A 240 -1.58 5.02 13.87
C LYS A 240 -1.15 6.05 14.91
N ALA A 241 0.16 6.30 15.03
CA ALA A 241 0.69 7.27 15.98
C ALA A 241 0.13 8.69 15.75
N LYS A 242 0.03 9.13 14.49
CA LYS A 242 -0.60 10.41 14.14
C LYS A 242 -2.07 10.46 14.56
N LYS A 243 -2.84 9.39 14.32
CA LYS A 243 -4.26 9.31 14.72
C LYS A 243 -4.43 9.27 16.24
N GLU A 244 -3.57 8.55 16.96
CA GLU A 244 -3.53 8.55 18.42
C GLU A 244 -3.26 9.95 18.99
N GLU A 245 -2.33 10.70 18.39
CA GLU A 245 -2.06 12.09 18.77
C GLU A 245 -3.28 13.00 18.54
N LEU A 246 -4.00 12.83 17.42
CA LEU A 246 -5.23 13.57 17.14
C LEU A 246 -6.35 13.24 18.13
N VAL A 247 -6.50 11.96 18.50
CA VAL A 247 -7.45 11.52 19.53
C VAL A 247 -7.10 12.16 20.88
N ALA A 248 -5.84 12.09 21.29
CA ALA A 248 -5.38 12.67 22.56
C ALA A 248 -5.61 14.18 22.61
N LYS A 249 -5.29 14.92 21.53
CA LYS A 249 -5.57 16.36 21.42
C LYS A 249 -7.06 16.67 21.49
N ALA A 250 -7.91 15.87 20.86
CA ALA A 250 -9.36 16.05 20.94
C ALA A 250 -9.87 15.81 22.37
N GLN A 251 -9.44 14.73 23.02
CA GLN A 251 -9.83 14.41 24.39
C GLN A 251 -9.38 15.49 25.39
N ASP A 252 -8.15 15.98 25.27
CA ASP A 252 -7.63 17.06 26.12
C ASP A 252 -8.41 18.37 25.95
N ALA A 253 -8.70 18.74 24.70
CA ALA A 253 -9.47 19.93 24.37
C ALA A 253 -10.92 19.89 24.91
N VAL A 254 -11.48 18.70 25.15
CA VAL A 254 -12.81 18.52 25.78
C VAL A 254 -12.77 18.61 27.31
N LYS A 255 -11.63 18.29 27.93
CA LYS A 255 -11.44 18.36 29.38
C LYS A 255 -11.28 19.79 29.87
N ASP A 256 -10.51 20.62 29.17
CA ASP A 256 -10.23 22.02 29.55
C ASP A 256 -10.78 23.02 28.50
N ILE A 257 -12.11 23.14 28.43
CA ILE A 257 -12.77 24.08 27.49
C ILE A 257 -12.68 25.51 28.03
N LYS A 258 -11.67 26.26 27.56
CA LYS A 258 -11.53 27.71 27.86
C LYS A 258 -12.42 28.59 26.98
N SER A 259 -12.65 28.17 25.74
CA SER A 259 -13.46 28.92 24.77
C SER A 259 -14.12 27.97 23.78
N TYR A 260 -15.45 27.92 23.82
CA TYR A 260 -16.25 27.10 22.90
C TYR A 260 -16.05 27.45 21.42
N LYS A 261 -15.64 28.69 21.10
CA LYS A 261 -15.31 29.07 19.72
C LYS A 261 -13.96 28.48 19.32
N ALA A 262 -12.91 28.78 20.08
CA ALA A 262 -11.55 28.33 19.77
C ALA A 262 -11.42 26.80 19.79
N THR A 263 -12.02 26.13 20.77
CA THR A 263 -12.06 24.66 20.82
C THR A 263 -12.85 24.08 19.64
N GLY A 264 -13.88 24.78 19.15
CA GLY A 264 -14.62 24.36 17.96
C GLY A 264 -13.80 24.45 16.68
N ASP A 265 -13.03 25.53 16.52
CA ASP A 265 -12.10 25.69 15.40
C ASP A 265 -10.99 24.64 15.43
N LEU A 266 -10.43 24.37 16.63
CA LEU A 266 -9.48 23.28 16.84
C LEU A 266 -10.07 21.91 16.48
N MET A 267 -11.29 21.59 16.92
CA MET A 267 -11.97 20.33 16.59
C MET A 267 -12.20 20.13 15.10
N ASN A 268 -12.44 21.21 14.36
CA ASN A 268 -12.55 21.15 12.90
C ASN A 268 -11.17 20.92 12.25
N SER A 269 -10.14 21.63 12.71
CA SER A 269 -8.76 21.41 12.24
C SER A 269 -8.24 20.00 12.51
N LEU A 270 -8.58 19.43 13.68
CA LEU A 270 -8.27 18.03 14.00
C LEU A 270 -9.02 17.05 13.08
N MET A 271 -10.27 17.35 12.70
CA MET A 271 -11.02 16.53 11.74
C MET A 271 -10.41 16.59 10.34
N ASP A 272 -9.93 17.77 9.92
CA ASP A 272 -9.25 17.91 8.63
C ASP A 272 -7.92 17.16 8.63
N SER A 273 -7.17 17.26 9.73
CA SER A 273 -5.95 16.47 9.95
C SER A 273 -6.24 14.96 9.94
N TRP A 274 -7.34 14.53 10.57
CA TRP A 274 -7.77 13.13 10.58
C TRP A 274 -8.04 12.61 9.17
N LYS A 275 -8.75 13.39 8.34
CA LYS A 275 -9.03 13.04 6.93
C LYS A 275 -7.77 13.00 6.07
N ALA A 276 -6.77 13.81 6.40
CA ALA A 276 -5.50 13.87 5.67
C ALA A 276 -4.58 12.66 5.96
N VAL A 277 -4.69 12.06 7.16
CA VAL A 277 -3.91 10.88 7.53
C VAL A 277 -4.47 9.64 6.82
N LYS A 278 -3.62 8.90 6.11
CA LYS A 278 -3.98 7.64 5.45
C LYS A 278 -4.40 6.58 6.47
N SER A 279 -4.95 5.46 5.99
CA SER A 279 -5.38 4.36 6.85
C SER A 279 -4.21 3.77 7.65
N ALA A 280 -4.46 3.46 8.92
CA ALA A 280 -3.56 2.70 9.79
C ALA A 280 -3.93 1.21 9.87
N GLY A 281 -4.85 0.75 9.02
CA GLY A 281 -5.50 -0.57 9.10
C GLY A 281 -6.94 -0.45 9.59
N HIS A 282 -7.82 -1.30 9.06
CA HIS A 282 -9.26 -1.17 9.26
C HIS A 282 -9.67 -1.19 10.74
N GLU A 283 -9.21 -2.19 11.49
CA GLU A 283 -9.55 -2.34 12.92
C GLU A 283 -9.02 -1.19 13.78
N THR A 284 -7.77 -0.75 13.53
CA THR A 284 -7.16 0.37 14.25
C THR A 284 -7.87 1.69 13.93
N ASP A 285 -8.20 1.91 12.66
CA ASP A 285 -8.94 3.09 12.22
C ASP A 285 -10.33 3.16 12.86
N GLU A 286 -11.04 2.04 12.94
CA GLU A 286 -12.37 1.98 13.56
C GLU A 286 -12.32 2.28 15.06
N ALA A 287 -11.37 1.68 15.78
CA ALA A 287 -11.17 1.94 17.21
C ALA A 287 -10.84 3.41 17.49
N LEU A 288 -9.85 3.96 16.79
CA LEU A 288 -9.44 5.36 16.97
C LEU A 288 -10.52 6.34 16.51
N TRP A 289 -11.27 6.02 15.45
CA TRP A 289 -12.40 6.84 15.00
C TRP A 289 -13.51 6.91 16.04
N LYS A 290 -13.83 5.78 16.68
CA LYS A 290 -14.82 5.73 17.76
C LYS A 290 -14.44 6.65 18.90
N GLU A 291 -13.17 6.63 19.32
CA GLU A 291 -12.66 7.51 20.38
C GLU A 291 -12.66 8.99 19.96
N PHE A 292 -12.18 9.29 18.75
CA PHE A 292 -12.17 10.66 18.21
C PHE A 292 -13.58 11.23 18.08
N SER A 293 -14.51 10.45 17.51
CA SER A 293 -15.90 10.82 17.33
C SER A 293 -16.62 11.02 18.67
N ALA A 294 -16.34 10.17 19.66
CA ALA A 294 -16.89 10.32 21.01
C ALA A 294 -16.44 11.64 21.65
N ALA A 295 -15.14 11.97 21.61
CA ALA A 295 -14.62 13.24 22.12
C ALA A 295 -15.27 14.44 21.40
N ARG A 296 -15.39 14.36 20.07
CA ARG A 296 -16.01 15.40 19.26
C ARG A 296 -17.50 15.57 19.59
N GLN A 297 -18.23 14.47 19.75
CA GLN A 297 -19.64 14.48 20.13
C GLN A 297 -19.85 15.08 21.52
N GLU A 298 -19.00 14.72 22.49
CA GLU A 298 -19.03 15.28 23.83
C GLU A 298 -18.85 16.80 23.80
N PHE A 299 -17.85 17.30 23.05
CA PHE A 299 -17.64 18.73 22.89
C PHE A 299 -18.85 19.44 22.29
N PHE A 300 -19.39 18.96 21.17
CA PHE A 300 -20.53 19.62 20.52
C PHE A 300 -21.80 19.55 21.37
N THR A 301 -21.97 18.51 22.18
CA THR A 301 -23.06 18.41 23.17
C THR A 301 -22.90 19.48 24.26
N LYS A 302 -21.71 19.59 24.86
CA LYS A 302 -21.40 20.64 25.85
C LYS A 302 -21.57 22.04 25.27
N ARG A 303 -21.12 22.27 24.04
CA ARG A 303 -21.25 23.55 23.34
C ARG A 303 -22.70 23.91 23.11
N ARG A 304 -23.51 22.96 22.65
CA ARG A 304 -24.93 23.15 22.41
C ARG A 304 -25.65 23.53 23.71
N ALA A 305 -25.44 22.76 24.78
CA ALA A 305 -26.03 23.04 26.08
C ALA A 305 -25.65 24.45 26.60
N PHE A 306 -24.39 24.86 26.47
CA PHE A 306 -23.94 26.20 26.87
C PHE A 306 -24.67 27.33 26.13
N TYR A 307 -24.83 27.21 24.81
CA TYR A 307 -25.53 28.24 24.02
C TYR A 307 -27.05 28.20 24.23
N GLU A 308 -27.65 27.01 24.38
CA GLU A 308 -29.07 26.87 24.70
C GLU A 308 -29.41 27.51 26.05
N GLU A 309 -28.60 27.28 27.08
CA GLU A 309 -28.76 27.93 28.39
C GLU A 309 -28.66 29.45 28.30
N ARG A 310 -27.64 29.96 27.59
CA ARG A 310 -27.45 31.40 27.42
C ARG A 310 -28.60 32.05 26.64
N ASP A 311 -29.11 31.37 25.62
CA ASP A 311 -30.22 31.88 24.82
C ASP A 311 -31.55 31.80 25.60
N ALA A 312 -31.73 30.80 26.47
CA ALA A 312 -32.84 30.74 27.42
C ALA A 312 -32.80 31.91 28.42
N GLN A 313 -31.66 32.18 29.05
CA GLN A 313 -31.47 33.31 29.97
C GLN A 313 -31.74 34.67 29.30
N ARG A 314 -31.32 34.82 28.04
CA ARG A 314 -31.62 36.01 27.24
C ARG A 314 -33.11 36.15 26.96
N LYS A 315 -33.78 35.05 26.59
CA LYS A 315 -35.22 35.04 26.34
C LYS A 315 -36.00 35.42 27.60
N GLU A 316 -35.65 34.83 28.75
CA GLU A 316 -36.24 35.21 30.04
C GLU A 316 -36.03 36.70 30.35
N SER A 317 -34.83 37.23 30.10
CA SER A 317 -34.54 38.66 30.26
C SER A 317 -35.35 39.55 29.30
N ILE A 318 -35.57 39.12 28.05
CA ILE A 318 -36.42 39.82 27.07
C ILE A 318 -37.86 39.85 27.55
N ASP A 319 -38.40 38.70 27.95
CA ASP A 319 -39.80 38.57 28.36
C ASP A 319 -40.07 39.38 29.65
N ALA A 320 -39.13 39.37 30.61
CA ALA A 320 -39.20 40.19 31.80
C ALA A 320 -39.16 41.70 31.48
N LYS A 321 -38.28 42.13 30.55
CA LYS A 321 -38.20 43.54 30.11
C LYS A 321 -39.49 43.98 29.41
N ARG A 322 -40.05 43.13 28.55
CA ARG A 322 -41.35 43.40 27.90
C ARG A 322 -42.47 43.55 28.93
N ALA A 323 -42.52 42.71 29.96
CA ALA A 323 -43.50 42.84 31.04
C ALA A 323 -43.37 44.17 31.80
N LEU A 324 -42.13 44.67 32.04
CA LEU A 324 -41.92 45.99 32.64
C LEU A 324 -42.37 47.13 31.72
N ILE A 325 -42.15 47.01 30.42
CA ILE A 325 -42.60 48.00 29.43
C ILE A 325 -44.14 48.08 29.43
N GLU A 326 -44.83 46.94 29.43
CA GLU A 326 -46.29 46.93 29.48
C GLU A 326 -46.82 47.52 30.79
N LYS A 327 -46.21 47.20 31.94
CA LYS A 327 -46.54 47.87 33.22
C LYS A 327 -46.32 49.39 33.16
N ALA A 328 -45.23 49.84 32.55
CA ALA A 328 -44.97 51.28 32.38
C ALA A 328 -46.04 51.95 31.50
N LYS A 329 -46.46 51.30 30.41
CA LYS A 329 -47.54 51.79 29.54
C LYS A 329 -48.89 51.83 30.27
N GLU A 330 -49.21 50.81 31.06
CA GLU A 330 -50.42 50.77 31.88
C GLU A 330 -50.46 51.93 32.88
N ILE A 331 -49.36 52.13 33.62
CA ILE A 331 -49.23 53.25 34.57
C ILE A 331 -49.38 54.59 33.85
N ALA A 332 -48.72 54.76 32.70
CA ALA A 332 -48.84 55.97 31.89
C ALA A 332 -50.28 56.24 31.43
N THR A 333 -51.03 55.19 31.07
CA THR A 333 -52.40 55.31 30.57
C THR A 333 -53.42 55.66 31.67
N ARG A 334 -53.13 55.33 32.94
CA ARG A 334 -54.00 55.67 34.08
C ARG A 334 -54.21 57.18 34.24
N ASN A 335 -53.30 58.01 33.72
CA ASN A 335 -53.30 59.47 33.90
C ASN A 335 -53.42 59.91 35.37
N ASP A 336 -53.00 59.04 36.30
CA ASP A 336 -52.94 59.33 37.73
C ASP A 336 -51.50 59.73 38.09
N TYR A 337 -51.32 60.97 38.51
CA TYR A 337 -50.02 61.53 38.86
C TYR A 337 -49.80 61.66 40.37
N SER A 338 -50.48 60.80 41.14
CA SER A 338 -50.30 60.68 42.59
C SER A 338 -48.85 60.31 42.96
N ARG A 339 -48.52 60.49 44.26
CA ARG A 339 -47.21 60.13 44.80
C ARG A 339 -46.95 58.62 44.65
N GLU A 340 -47.97 57.81 44.92
CA GLU A 340 -47.91 56.35 44.82
C GLU A 340 -47.59 55.91 43.39
N THR A 341 -48.32 56.40 42.40
CA THR A 341 -48.10 56.06 40.98
C THR A 341 -46.74 56.56 40.46
N THR A 342 -46.24 57.69 40.99
CA THR A 342 -44.89 58.18 40.71
C THR A 342 -43.81 57.24 41.28
N ASP A 343 -44.01 56.75 42.49
CA ASP A 343 -43.06 55.85 43.14
C ASP A 343 -43.09 54.45 42.48
N GLU A 344 -44.26 53.98 42.01
CA GLU A 344 -44.39 52.79 41.16
C GLU A 344 -43.58 52.94 39.86
N MET A 345 -43.70 54.07 39.15
CA MET A 345 -42.95 54.31 37.92
C MET A 345 -41.43 54.35 38.15
N LYS A 346 -40.96 54.91 39.27
CA LYS A 346 -39.54 54.90 39.66
C LYS A 346 -39.05 53.51 40.05
N GLN A 347 -39.91 52.69 40.66
CA GLN A 347 -39.56 51.33 41.04
C GLN A 347 -39.27 50.47 39.81
N LEU A 348 -39.94 50.72 38.67
CA LEU A 348 -39.66 50.04 37.41
C LEU A 348 -38.22 50.27 36.92
N ASP A 349 -37.58 51.41 37.20
CA ASP A 349 -36.16 51.62 36.87
C ASP A 349 -35.22 50.72 37.68
N VAL A 350 -35.59 50.50 38.94
CA VAL A 350 -34.84 49.62 39.85
C VAL A 350 -35.00 48.18 39.39
N GLU A 351 -36.20 47.78 39.00
CA GLU A 351 -36.47 46.45 38.45
C GLU A 351 -35.76 46.24 37.11
N TRP A 352 -35.80 47.22 36.20
CA TRP A 352 -35.12 47.17 34.91
C TRP A 352 -33.62 46.92 35.04
N LYS A 353 -32.94 47.63 35.95
CA LYS A 353 -31.50 47.48 36.20
C LYS A 353 -31.12 46.12 36.79
N LYS A 354 -32.06 45.43 37.45
CA LYS A 354 -31.85 44.08 37.99
C LYS A 354 -32.01 43.00 36.91
N LEU A 355 -32.66 43.30 35.80
CA LEU A 355 -32.85 42.34 34.72
C LEU A 355 -31.54 42.08 33.97
N GLY A 356 -31.39 40.83 33.54
CA GLY A 356 -30.22 40.36 32.81
C GLY A 356 -30.07 40.99 31.41
N TYR A 357 -28.97 40.60 30.77
CA TYR A 357 -28.67 41.02 29.40
C TYR A 357 -29.56 40.29 28.40
N SER A 358 -30.29 41.04 27.55
CA SER A 358 -31.26 40.53 26.59
C SER A 358 -30.70 40.35 25.16
N GLY A 359 -29.38 40.46 24.99
CA GLY A 359 -28.77 40.56 23.65
C GLY A 359 -28.65 42.02 23.20
N LYS A 360 -27.70 42.31 22.30
CA LYS A 360 -27.33 43.69 21.97
C LYS A 360 -28.51 44.45 21.35
N ASP A 361 -29.04 43.92 20.26
CA ASP A 361 -30.07 44.59 19.46
C ASP A 361 -31.39 44.70 20.23
N GLU A 362 -31.79 43.63 20.94
CA GLU A 362 -33.02 43.65 21.75
C GLU A 362 -32.88 44.49 23.02
N ASN A 363 -31.70 44.57 23.64
CA ASN A 363 -31.53 45.43 24.81
C ASN A 363 -31.72 46.90 24.48
N ASP A 364 -31.13 47.36 23.37
CA ASP A 364 -31.24 48.76 22.95
C ASP A 364 -32.68 49.09 22.54
N ARG A 365 -33.30 48.22 21.74
CA ARG A 365 -34.70 48.37 21.36
C ARG A 365 -35.65 48.41 22.56
N LEU A 366 -35.54 47.44 23.48
CA LEU A 366 -36.42 47.37 24.65
C LEU A 366 -36.19 48.57 25.58
N TRP A 367 -34.95 49.07 25.67
CA TRP A 367 -34.65 50.28 26.45
C TRP A 367 -35.33 51.52 25.86
N ASP A 368 -35.27 51.70 24.54
CA ASP A 368 -35.94 52.81 23.87
C ASP A 368 -37.46 52.74 24.04
N GLU A 369 -38.06 51.55 23.93
CA GLU A 369 -39.49 51.33 24.19
C GLU A 369 -39.87 51.62 25.66
N PHE A 370 -39.04 51.20 26.61
CA PHE A 370 -39.25 51.49 28.04
C PHE A 370 -39.17 52.99 28.34
N LYS A 371 -38.16 53.66 27.78
CA LYS A 371 -37.99 55.10 27.92
C LYS A 371 -39.18 55.85 27.32
N ALA A 372 -39.60 55.50 26.11
CA ALA A 372 -40.75 56.12 25.47
C ALA A 372 -42.04 55.96 26.31
N ALA A 373 -42.29 54.77 26.88
CA ALA A 373 -43.43 54.56 27.77
C ALA A 373 -43.38 55.44 29.03
N LYS A 374 -42.19 55.61 29.62
CA LYS A 374 -41.98 56.50 30.76
C LYS A 374 -42.13 57.97 30.40
N ASP A 375 -41.61 58.39 29.24
CA ASP A 375 -41.67 59.77 28.79
C ASP A 375 -43.14 60.24 28.66
N VAL A 376 -44.06 59.35 28.24
CA VAL A 376 -45.50 59.64 28.25
C VAL A 376 -46.01 60.00 29.64
N PHE A 377 -45.64 59.23 30.68
CA PHE A 377 -46.05 59.51 32.07
C PHE A 377 -45.44 60.81 32.60
N TRP A 378 -44.14 61.04 32.37
CA TRP A 378 -43.46 62.23 32.89
C TRP A 378 -43.91 63.51 32.17
N ASN A 379 -44.11 63.46 30.86
CA ASN A 379 -44.68 64.57 30.10
C ASN A 379 -46.13 64.84 30.53
N GLY A 380 -46.96 63.80 30.65
CA GLY A 380 -48.33 63.95 31.13
C GLY A 380 -48.42 64.54 32.54
N LYS A 381 -47.51 64.14 33.44
CA LYS A 381 -47.39 64.70 34.80
C LYS A 381 -46.99 66.18 34.76
N HIS A 382 -46.02 66.51 33.93
CA HIS A 382 -45.57 67.87 33.71
C HIS A 382 -46.72 68.75 33.19
N ASP A 383 -47.43 68.31 32.14
CA ASP A 383 -48.56 69.02 31.55
C ASP A 383 -49.72 69.18 32.53
N ALA A 384 -50.05 68.13 33.30
CA ALA A 384 -51.07 68.21 34.34
C ALA A 384 -50.68 69.18 35.47
N SER A 385 -49.38 69.27 35.81
CA SER A 385 -48.89 70.25 36.77
C SER A 385 -48.96 71.66 36.19
N GLN A 386 -48.54 71.87 34.94
CA GLN A 386 -48.63 73.17 34.27
C GLN A 386 -50.08 73.65 34.19
N ALA A 387 -51.04 72.77 33.84
CA ALA A 387 -52.45 73.10 33.80
C ALA A 387 -53.01 73.49 35.18
N ARG A 388 -52.59 72.79 36.25
CA ARG A 388 -52.94 73.16 37.64
C ARG A 388 -52.38 74.53 38.00
N PHE A 389 -51.11 74.79 37.74
CA PHE A 389 -50.48 76.09 37.99
C PHE A 389 -51.16 77.22 37.21
N LYS A 390 -51.44 77.01 35.93
CA LYS A 390 -52.17 77.97 35.09
C LYS A 390 -53.56 78.27 35.64
N SER A 391 -54.34 77.24 36.00
CA SER A 391 -55.67 77.45 36.58
C SER A 391 -55.64 78.18 37.93
N LEU A 392 -54.59 77.99 38.73
CA LEU A 392 -54.38 78.71 39.99
C LEU A 392 -54.02 80.17 39.74
N ILE A 393 -53.17 80.44 38.74
CA ILE A 393 -52.85 81.80 38.29
C ILE A 393 -54.10 82.49 37.78
N ASP A 394 -54.86 81.87 36.87
CA ASP A 394 -56.11 82.42 36.31
C ASP A 394 -57.13 82.74 37.42
N ARG A 395 -57.28 81.85 38.40
CA ARG A 395 -58.15 82.07 39.56
C ARG A 395 -57.68 83.27 40.40
N LYS A 396 -56.38 83.37 40.68
CA LYS A 396 -55.81 84.51 41.43
C LYS A 396 -55.92 85.82 40.62
N ASP A 397 -55.72 85.79 39.31
CA ASP A 397 -55.89 86.94 38.42
C ASP A 397 -57.34 87.44 38.39
N GLU A 398 -58.32 86.53 38.38
CA GLU A 398 -59.74 86.87 38.48
C GLU A 398 -60.08 87.47 39.85
N GLN A 399 -59.53 86.91 40.94
CA GLN A 399 -59.69 87.49 42.29
C GLN A 399 -59.09 88.89 42.38
N ILE A 400 -57.92 89.12 41.78
CA ILE A 400 -57.30 90.44 41.68
C ILE A 400 -58.20 91.40 40.90
N ARG A 401 -58.77 90.99 39.75
CA ARG A 401 -59.67 91.82 38.96
C ARG A 401 -60.90 92.26 39.76
N ASN A 402 -61.61 91.33 40.39
CA ASN A 402 -62.77 91.65 41.23
C ASN A 402 -62.39 92.58 42.40
N MET A 403 -61.24 92.34 43.05
CA MET A 403 -60.78 93.23 44.12
C MET A 403 -60.39 94.62 43.64
N ARG A 404 -59.83 94.76 42.43
CA ARG A 404 -59.57 96.08 41.83
C ARG A 404 -60.86 96.83 41.57
N GLU A 405 -61.90 96.18 41.07
CA GLU A 405 -63.21 96.82 40.90
C GLU A 405 -63.82 97.23 42.24
N GLN A 406 -63.67 96.42 43.30
CA GLN A 406 -64.10 96.81 44.64
C GLN A 406 -63.31 98.01 45.17
N VAL A 407 -62.00 98.07 44.93
CA VAL A 407 -61.17 99.24 45.27
C VAL A 407 -61.64 100.46 44.52
N ASN A 408 -61.85 100.37 43.20
CA ASN A 408 -62.35 101.50 42.40
C ASN A 408 -63.71 102.00 42.90
N ARG A 409 -64.65 101.11 43.26
CA ARG A 409 -65.94 101.49 43.85
C ARG A 409 -65.78 102.18 45.22
N LEU A 410 -64.84 101.71 46.03
CA LEU A 410 -64.56 102.35 47.32
C LEU A 410 -63.92 103.74 47.12
N GLU A 411 -63.02 103.87 46.15
CA GLU A 411 -62.38 105.15 45.80
C GLU A 411 -63.37 106.14 45.18
N GLU A 412 -64.25 105.69 44.30
CA GLU A 412 -65.34 106.50 43.75
C GLU A 412 -66.25 107.02 44.88
N ARG A 413 -66.61 106.16 45.83
CA ARG A 413 -67.39 106.55 47.01
C ARG A 413 -66.65 107.51 47.96
N VAL A 414 -65.32 107.43 48.02
CA VAL A 414 -64.47 108.42 48.72
C VAL A 414 -64.59 109.80 48.06
N TYR A 415 -64.64 109.88 46.73
CA TYR A 415 -64.83 111.15 46.02
C TYR A 415 -66.23 111.75 46.20
N GLU A 416 -67.24 110.93 46.52
CA GLU A 416 -68.64 111.34 46.65
C GLU A 416 -69.06 111.76 48.06
N THR A 417 -68.28 111.41 49.10
CA THR A 417 -68.62 111.71 50.50
C THR A 417 -67.94 112.98 50.99
N ASP A 418 -68.67 113.82 51.72
CA ASP A 418 -68.15 114.99 52.44
C ASP A 418 -67.87 114.68 53.93
N ASP A 419 -68.13 113.43 54.37
CA ASP A 419 -67.90 112.97 55.75
C ASP A 419 -66.46 112.47 55.93
N PHE A 420 -65.66 113.21 56.70
CA PHE A 420 -64.26 112.91 56.95
C PHE A 420 -64.02 111.55 57.62
N GLU A 421 -64.93 111.09 58.50
CA GLU A 421 -64.78 109.79 59.16
C GLU A 421 -65.12 108.64 58.21
N GLU A 422 -66.14 108.81 57.35
CA GLU A 422 -66.47 107.83 56.31
C GLU A 422 -65.35 107.75 55.24
N GLU A 423 -64.78 108.90 54.85
CA GLU A 423 -63.66 109.00 53.91
C GLU A 423 -62.44 108.20 54.42
N GLN A 424 -62.07 108.37 55.70
CA GLN A 424 -60.95 107.63 56.31
C GLN A 424 -61.19 106.13 56.37
N ASP A 425 -62.41 105.67 56.71
CA ASP A 425 -62.74 104.25 56.76
C ASP A 425 -62.75 103.61 55.36
N LEU A 426 -63.32 104.28 54.36
CA LEU A 426 -63.30 103.82 52.96
C LEU A 426 -61.86 103.76 52.41
N ASN A 427 -61.04 104.78 52.67
CA ASN A 427 -59.62 104.78 52.31
C ASN A 427 -58.85 103.65 52.99
N ARG A 428 -59.12 103.37 54.27
CA ARG A 428 -58.52 102.24 55.00
C ARG A 428 -58.89 100.91 54.38
N ARG A 429 -60.16 100.71 54.00
CA ARG A 429 -60.65 99.49 53.33
C ARG A 429 -60.05 99.33 51.92
N ALA A 430 -59.95 100.42 51.16
CA ALA A 430 -59.31 100.43 49.85
C ALA A 430 -57.81 100.09 49.96
N ALA A 431 -57.09 100.69 50.91
CA ALA A 431 -55.68 100.38 51.17
C ALA A 431 -55.46 98.92 51.60
N GLN A 432 -56.34 98.36 52.44
CA GLN A 432 -56.29 96.95 52.81
C GLN A 432 -56.46 96.03 51.59
N LYS A 433 -57.43 96.31 50.70
CA LYS A 433 -57.63 95.52 49.48
C LYS A 433 -56.47 95.68 48.50
N LYS A 434 -55.88 96.88 48.36
CA LYS A 434 -54.66 97.11 47.58
C LYS A 434 -53.48 96.27 48.07
N ASN A 435 -53.27 96.19 49.39
CA ASN A 435 -52.22 95.34 49.97
C ASN A 435 -52.44 93.85 49.68
N ILE A 436 -53.69 93.38 49.74
CA ILE A 436 -54.02 91.99 49.37
C ILE A 436 -53.75 91.73 47.88
N ILE A 437 -54.08 92.69 47.01
CA ILE A 437 -53.77 92.60 45.57
C ILE A 437 -52.26 92.50 45.33
N GLU A 438 -51.44 93.32 45.98
CA GLU A 438 -49.97 93.27 45.83
C GLU A 438 -49.39 91.93 46.31
N ASN A 439 -49.87 91.39 47.43
CA ASN A 439 -49.47 90.06 47.88
C ASN A 439 -49.88 88.96 46.88
N MET A 440 -51.09 89.04 46.31
CA MET A 440 -51.53 88.06 45.30
C MET A 440 -50.76 88.19 43.98
N LYS A 441 -50.34 89.40 43.58
CA LYS A 441 -49.47 89.59 42.41
C LYS A 441 -48.11 88.92 42.62
N LYS A 442 -47.52 89.10 43.80
CA LYS A 442 -46.26 88.46 44.17
C LYS A 442 -46.39 86.93 44.16
N ASP A 443 -47.47 86.39 44.72
CA ASP A 443 -47.76 84.95 44.63
C ASP A 443 -47.87 84.46 43.18
N ILE A 444 -48.48 85.23 42.28
CA ILE A 444 -48.58 84.89 40.86
C ILE A 444 -47.21 84.92 40.19
N GLU A 445 -46.35 85.89 40.51
CA GLU A 445 -44.98 85.97 40.01
C GLU A 445 -44.15 84.77 40.45
N ASP A 446 -44.27 84.36 41.72
CA ASP A 446 -43.64 83.14 42.25
C ASP A 446 -44.18 81.87 41.58
N LEU A 447 -45.48 81.81 41.28
CA LEU A 447 -46.10 80.68 40.55
C LEU A 447 -45.69 80.63 39.08
N LYS A 448 -45.48 81.80 38.43
CA LYS A 448 -44.99 81.90 37.04
C LYS A 448 -43.53 81.51 36.94
N SER A 449 -42.69 81.97 37.88
CA SER A 449 -41.29 81.54 37.94
C SER A 449 -41.14 80.02 38.08
N LYS A 450 -42.05 79.37 38.81
CA LYS A 450 -42.09 77.90 38.94
C LYS A 450 -42.69 77.16 37.74
N LEU A 451 -43.26 77.89 36.78
CA LEU A 451 -43.78 77.34 35.53
C LEU A 451 -42.70 77.38 34.42
N ASP A 452 -41.78 78.33 34.52
CA ASP A 452 -40.70 78.57 33.57
C ASP A 452 -39.40 77.76 33.87
N ASP A 453 -39.26 77.27 35.11
CA ASP A 453 -38.26 76.27 35.56
C ASP A 453 -38.78 74.82 35.38
#